data_AF-A0A1B9GED1-F1
#
_entry.id   AF-A0A1B9GED1-F1
#
_cell.length_a   1.000
_cell.length_b   1.000
_cell.length_c   1.000
_cell.angle_alpha   90.00
_cell.angle_beta   90.00
_cell.angle_gamma   90.00
#
_symmetry.space_group_name_H-M   'P 1'
#
loop_
_entity.id
_entity.type
_entity.pdbx_description
1 polymer ?
#
loop_
_entity_poly.entity_id
_entity_poly.type
_entity_poly.pdbx_seq_one_letter_code
_entity_poly.pdbx_strand_id
1 'polypeptide(L)'
;MSELAVLESSKEEGSKGRPVGGWRRKIAFVGIFTLILITFTLQLLSSLSTAIITPLDLIHAELVPGRGDGIPRRISLGGSGGCMWFDDLSGPPTKCITTIHFQPDPEVLSLSEEDTILSAMTTKIGVWRITNYLATGLVGMGKVLFVLSGKYGKLGGITSAILYPATLLTWAALIGDISYLLIVQRNVRTARPRFHAELGLVIWLWVVSTALVSVTACLIVWYFESTRAKRFLPREKQNSGEEGSQGGRGGHVV
;
A
#
# COMPACT_ATOMS: atom_id res chain seq x y z
N MET A 1 37.60 27.67 53.62
CA MET A 1 36.59 26.73 53.10
C MET A 1 35.94 27.23 51.80
N SER A 2 36.68 27.94 50.93
CA SER A 2 36.07 28.69 49.81
C SER A 2 36.74 28.49 48.44
N GLU A 3 37.75 27.62 48.33
CA GLU A 3 38.47 27.39 47.06
C GLU A 3 38.14 26.07 46.36
N LEU A 4 37.34 25.18 46.98
CA LEU A 4 37.02 23.87 46.43
C LEU A 4 35.80 23.84 45.50
N ALA A 5 35.08 24.96 45.34
CA ALA A 5 33.89 25.04 44.48
C ALA A 5 34.19 25.46 43.03
N VAL A 6 35.44 25.82 42.71
CA VAL A 6 35.79 26.38 41.38
C VAL A 6 36.27 25.30 40.39
N LEU A 7 36.67 24.11 40.87
CA LEU A 7 37.23 23.06 40.01
C LEU A 7 36.21 22.09 39.42
N GLU A 8 34.95 22.14 39.83
CA GLU A 8 33.90 21.26 39.28
C GLU A 8 33.13 21.89 38.10
N SER A 9 33.40 23.16 37.77
CA SER A 9 32.70 23.89 36.70
C SER A 9 33.37 23.83 35.33
N SER A 10 34.51 23.14 35.18
CA SER A 10 35.32 23.20 33.94
C SER A 10 35.32 21.92 33.10
N LYS A 11 34.39 20.98 33.36
CA LYS A 11 34.35 19.69 32.67
C LYS A 11 33.10 19.42 31.82
N GLU A 12 32.40 20.48 31.40
CA GLU A 12 31.26 20.38 30.45
C GLU A 12 31.44 21.14 29.12
N GLU A 13 32.63 21.66 28.82
CA GLU A 13 32.89 22.25 27.50
C GLU A 13 33.55 21.24 26.57
N GLY A 14 32.75 20.49 25.82
CA GLY A 14 33.32 19.61 24.80
C GLY A 14 32.36 18.71 24.03
N SER A 15 31.05 18.79 24.25
CA SER A 15 30.11 18.07 23.38
C SER A 15 29.88 18.89 22.12
N LYS A 16 30.82 18.79 21.16
CA LYS A 16 30.64 19.24 19.77
C LYS A 16 29.30 18.71 19.28
N GLY A 17 28.31 19.60 19.23
CA GLY A 17 26.98 19.33 18.72
C GLY A 17 27.07 18.82 17.29
N ARG A 18 27.13 17.50 17.12
CA ARG A 18 26.97 16.89 15.80
C ARG A 18 25.66 17.39 15.22
N PRO A 19 25.56 17.64 13.91
CA PRO A 19 24.32 18.11 13.28
C PRO A 19 23.24 17.02 13.34
N VAL A 20 22.57 16.91 14.50
CA VAL A 20 21.55 15.88 14.82
C VAL A 20 20.35 15.97 13.87
N GLY A 21 20.13 17.12 13.22
CA GLY A 21 19.01 17.35 12.30
C GLY A 21 19.08 16.58 10.98
N GLY A 22 20.27 16.22 10.50
CA GLY A 22 20.43 15.56 9.20
C GLY A 22 20.06 14.07 9.21
N TRP A 23 20.45 13.36 10.27
CA TRP A 23 20.27 11.91 10.35
C TRP A 23 18.81 11.49 10.55
N ARG A 24 18.05 12.22 11.37
CA ARG A 24 16.60 11.99 11.57
C ARG A 24 15.81 12.11 10.26
N ARG A 25 16.17 13.06 9.39
CA ARG A 25 15.53 13.23 8.06
C ARG A 25 15.83 12.06 7.13
N LYS A 26 17.08 11.59 7.12
CA LYS A 26 17.47 10.42 6.31
C LYS A 26 16.71 9.17 6.76
N ILE A 27 16.59 8.93 8.07
CA ILE A 27 15.82 7.80 8.61
C ILE A 27 14.35 7.91 8.22
N ALA A 28 13.73 9.09 8.38
CA ALA A 28 12.35 9.31 8.00
C ALA A 28 12.12 9.06 6.50
N PHE A 29 13.01 9.56 5.63
CA PHE A 29 12.93 9.35 4.19
C PHE A 29 13.04 7.86 3.83
N VAL A 30 14.00 7.13 4.42
CA VAL A 30 14.16 5.69 4.19
C VAL A 30 12.93 4.92 4.69
N GLY A 31 12.41 5.24 5.87
CA GLY A 31 11.21 4.59 6.42
C GLY A 31 9.98 4.79 5.54
N ILE A 32 9.72 6.02 5.09
CA ILE A 32 8.63 6.34 4.17
C ILE A 32 8.83 5.59 2.84
N PHE A 33 10.06 5.57 2.31
CA PHE A 33 10.38 4.86 1.07
C PHE A 33 10.12 3.34 1.19
N THR A 34 10.50 2.72 2.30
CA THR A 34 10.24 1.30 2.55
C THR A 34 8.74 1.01 2.67
N LEU A 35 7.98 1.82 3.41
CA LEU A 35 6.52 1.69 3.52
C LEU A 35 5.84 1.82 2.15
N ILE A 36 6.26 2.82 1.38
CA ILE A 36 5.87 3.00 -0.01
C ILE A 36 6.07 1.69 -0.76
N LEU A 37 7.29 1.15 -0.81
CA LEU A 37 7.63 -0.08 -1.55
C LEU A 37 6.72 -1.25 -1.17
N ILE A 38 6.60 -1.55 0.12
CA ILE A 38 5.73 -2.62 0.64
C ILE A 38 4.30 -2.44 0.12
N THR A 39 3.75 -1.24 0.26
CA THR A 39 2.36 -0.94 -0.15
C THR A 39 2.10 -1.26 -1.61
N PHE A 40 3.02 -0.94 -2.50
CA PHE A 40 2.84 -1.22 -3.94
C PHE A 40 3.09 -2.66 -4.31
N THR A 41 4.03 -3.32 -3.64
CA THR A 41 4.18 -4.76 -3.84
C THR A 41 2.89 -5.47 -3.48
N LEU A 42 2.22 -5.06 -2.39
CA LEU A 42 0.90 -5.56 -2.03
C LEU A 42 -0.16 -5.23 -3.08
N GLN A 43 -0.28 -3.97 -3.54
CA GLN A 43 -1.24 -3.61 -4.60
C GLN A 43 -0.99 -4.35 -5.91
N LEU A 44 0.27 -4.54 -6.29
CA LEU A 44 0.66 -5.25 -7.50
C LEU A 44 0.33 -6.74 -7.38
N LEU A 45 0.66 -7.38 -6.25
CA LEU A 45 0.28 -8.77 -5.97
C LEU A 45 -1.23 -8.96 -6.03
N SER A 46 -2.00 -8.06 -5.41
CA SER A 46 -3.45 -8.10 -5.43
C SER A 46 -4.02 -7.90 -6.84
N SER A 47 -3.43 -7.00 -7.64
CA SER A 47 -3.86 -6.69 -9.02
C SER A 47 -3.54 -7.81 -10.02
N LEU A 48 -2.49 -8.60 -9.76
CA LEU A 48 -2.06 -9.74 -10.59
C LEU A 48 -2.69 -11.08 -10.14
N SER A 49 -3.47 -11.08 -9.05
CA SER A 49 -3.95 -12.28 -8.38
C SER A 49 -4.82 -13.25 -9.20
N THR A 50 -4.78 -14.52 -8.76
CA THR A 50 -5.44 -15.77 -9.21
C THR A 50 -5.04 -16.32 -10.57
N ALA A 51 -5.07 -15.52 -11.64
CA ALA A 51 -4.73 -16.06 -12.95
C ALA A 51 -3.21 -16.25 -13.15
N ILE A 52 -2.39 -15.53 -12.38
CA ILE A 52 -0.92 -15.63 -12.40
C ILE A 52 -0.40 -16.32 -11.13
N ILE A 53 -1.01 -16.02 -9.97
CA ILE A 53 -0.64 -16.62 -8.68
C ILE A 53 -1.87 -17.34 -8.13
N THR A 54 -1.94 -18.65 -8.36
CA THR A 54 -3.09 -19.51 -8.01
C THR A 54 -3.49 -19.50 -6.54
N PRO A 55 -2.58 -19.44 -5.52
CA PRO A 55 -3.01 -19.38 -4.12
C PRO A 55 -3.52 -18.01 -3.69
N LEU A 56 -3.38 -16.97 -4.52
CA LEU A 56 -3.92 -15.65 -4.24
C LEU A 56 -5.27 -15.53 -4.93
N ASP A 57 -6.33 -15.81 -4.19
CA ASP A 57 -7.72 -15.65 -4.62
C ASP A 57 -8.43 -14.53 -3.86
N LEU A 58 -9.36 -13.88 -4.54
CA LEU A 58 -10.28 -12.92 -3.94
C LEU A 58 -11.49 -13.65 -3.33
N ILE A 59 -11.97 -14.66 -4.04
CA ILE A 59 -13.05 -15.55 -3.61
C ILE A 59 -12.83 -16.90 -4.29
N HIS A 60 -13.07 -17.99 -3.57
CA HIS A 60 -13.22 -19.30 -4.19
C HIS A 60 -14.57 -19.89 -3.82
N ALA A 61 -15.13 -20.63 -4.75
CA ALA A 61 -16.35 -21.40 -4.57
C ALA A 61 -16.02 -22.87 -4.79
N GLU A 62 -16.37 -23.70 -3.81
CA GLU A 62 -16.20 -25.15 -3.88
C GLU A 62 -17.54 -25.86 -3.86
N LEU A 63 -17.67 -26.91 -4.66
CA LEU A 63 -18.86 -27.74 -4.64
C LEU A 63 -18.86 -28.60 -3.37
N VAL A 64 -19.94 -28.52 -2.59
CA VAL A 64 -20.06 -29.26 -1.33
C VAL A 64 -20.07 -30.77 -1.59
N PRO A 65 -19.16 -31.56 -1.00
CA PRO A 65 -19.15 -33.01 -1.17
C PRO A 65 -20.49 -33.62 -0.70
N GLY A 66 -21.07 -34.49 -1.54
CA GLY A 66 -22.37 -35.13 -1.27
C GLY A 66 -23.61 -34.37 -1.76
N ARG A 67 -23.46 -33.22 -2.44
CA ARG A 67 -24.56 -32.52 -3.15
C ARG A 67 -24.23 -32.36 -4.63
N GLY A 68 -24.38 -33.44 -5.39
CA GLY A 68 -24.14 -33.47 -6.84
C GLY A 68 -23.86 -34.89 -7.34
N ASP A 69 -23.14 -34.98 -8.45
CA ASP A 69 -22.59 -36.21 -9.03
C ASP A 69 -21.40 -36.79 -8.26
N GLY A 70 -20.96 -36.12 -7.19
CA GLY A 70 -19.86 -36.55 -6.33
C GLY A 70 -18.48 -36.08 -6.79
N ILE A 71 -18.39 -35.36 -7.92
CA ILE A 71 -17.11 -34.87 -8.45
C ILE A 71 -16.80 -33.49 -7.84
N PRO A 72 -15.67 -33.33 -7.13
CA PRO A 72 -15.30 -32.06 -6.53
C PRO A 72 -14.94 -31.04 -7.61
N ARG A 73 -15.38 -29.79 -7.40
CA ARG A 73 -15.16 -28.67 -8.31
C ARG A 73 -14.79 -27.44 -7.50
N ARG A 74 -13.82 -26.67 -7.99
CA ARG A 74 -13.46 -25.37 -7.40
C ARG A 74 -13.37 -24.32 -8.48
N ILE A 75 -13.89 -23.13 -8.18
CA ILE A 75 -13.77 -21.95 -9.02
C ILE A 75 -13.17 -20.85 -8.15
N SER A 76 -11.99 -20.36 -8.49
CA SER A 76 -11.35 -19.24 -7.78
C SER A 76 -11.28 -18.02 -8.69
N LEU A 77 -11.59 -16.85 -8.14
CA LEU A 77 -11.60 -15.58 -8.85
C LEU A 77 -10.62 -14.62 -8.18
N GLY A 78 -9.93 -13.80 -8.97
CA GLY A 78 -9.09 -12.70 -8.47
C GLY A 78 -8.92 -11.58 -9.48
N GLY A 79 -8.02 -10.65 -9.20
CA GLY A 79 -7.91 -9.36 -9.89
C GLY A 79 -7.66 -9.46 -11.40
N SER A 80 -6.95 -10.48 -11.87
CA SER A 80 -6.58 -10.64 -13.28
C SER A 80 -7.38 -11.71 -14.04
N GLY A 81 -8.28 -12.42 -13.35
CA GLY A 81 -9.07 -13.49 -13.96
C GLY A 81 -9.61 -14.49 -12.96
N GLY A 82 -9.66 -15.75 -13.35
CA GLY A 82 -10.06 -16.85 -12.49
C GLY A 82 -9.49 -18.18 -12.97
N CYS A 83 -9.48 -19.15 -12.07
CA CYS A 83 -9.04 -20.51 -12.32
C CYS A 83 -10.11 -21.50 -11.85
N MET A 84 -10.11 -22.66 -12.47
CA MET A 84 -11.06 -23.73 -12.21
C MET A 84 -10.33 -25.06 -12.05
N TRP A 85 -10.82 -25.86 -11.12
CA TRP A 85 -10.35 -27.22 -10.84
C TRP A 85 -11.52 -28.18 -10.96
N PHE A 86 -11.22 -29.33 -11.54
CA PHE A 86 -12.12 -30.45 -11.70
C PHE A 86 -11.42 -31.71 -11.22
N ASP A 87 -12.09 -32.50 -10.37
CA ASP A 87 -11.64 -33.79 -9.80
C ASP A 87 -10.48 -33.69 -8.80
N ASP A 88 -9.36 -33.03 -9.14
CA ASP A 88 -8.24 -32.78 -8.24
C ASP A 88 -8.18 -31.31 -7.78
N LEU A 89 -8.67 -31.04 -6.56
CA LEU A 89 -8.62 -29.69 -5.96
C LEU A 89 -7.25 -29.29 -5.39
N SER A 90 -6.36 -30.27 -5.15
CA SER A 90 -5.04 -30.03 -4.56
C SER A 90 -3.96 -29.85 -5.63
N GLY A 91 -4.23 -30.32 -6.85
CA GLY A 91 -3.36 -30.21 -8.01
C GLY A 91 -3.37 -28.84 -8.69
N PRO A 92 -2.69 -28.74 -9.86
CA PRO A 92 -2.73 -27.54 -10.68
C PRO A 92 -4.16 -27.30 -11.22
N PRO A 93 -4.54 -26.03 -11.45
CA PRO A 93 -5.85 -25.71 -12.02
C PRO A 93 -6.00 -26.35 -13.40
N THR A 94 -7.17 -26.93 -13.66
CA THR A 94 -7.54 -27.50 -14.96
C THR A 94 -7.50 -26.44 -16.06
N LYS A 95 -7.99 -25.23 -15.76
CA LYS A 95 -7.93 -24.09 -16.69
C LYS A 95 -7.95 -22.77 -15.92
N CYS A 96 -7.16 -21.81 -16.41
CA CYS A 96 -7.18 -20.43 -15.95
C CYS A 96 -7.51 -19.50 -17.12
N ILE A 97 -8.33 -18.49 -16.86
CA ILE A 97 -8.74 -17.50 -17.87
C ILE A 97 -8.34 -16.12 -17.35
N THR A 98 -7.43 -15.47 -18.08
CA THR A 98 -6.98 -14.10 -17.82
C THR A 98 -7.88 -13.11 -18.56
N THR A 99 -8.97 -12.71 -17.92
CA THR A 99 -9.89 -11.70 -18.48
C THR A 99 -10.51 -10.87 -17.37
N ILE A 100 -10.82 -9.61 -17.68
CA ILE A 100 -11.58 -8.71 -16.80
C ILE A 100 -13.03 -9.17 -16.61
N HIS A 101 -13.55 -9.96 -17.57
CA HIS A 101 -14.88 -10.51 -17.58
C HIS A 101 -14.82 -12.03 -17.46
N PHE A 102 -14.50 -12.51 -16.27
CA PHE A 102 -14.41 -13.94 -16.03
C PHE A 102 -15.80 -14.59 -16.12
N GLN A 103 -15.88 -15.66 -16.91
CA GLN A 103 -17.03 -16.54 -16.99
C GLN A 103 -16.50 -17.98 -16.84
N PRO A 104 -16.98 -18.76 -15.85
CA PRO A 104 -16.58 -20.15 -15.72
C PRO A 104 -16.97 -20.94 -16.98
N ASP A 105 -16.11 -21.87 -17.37
CA ASP A 105 -16.35 -22.71 -18.53
C ASP A 105 -17.20 -23.93 -18.12
N PRO A 106 -18.42 -24.09 -18.67
CA PRO A 106 -19.31 -25.20 -18.32
C PRO A 106 -18.69 -26.56 -18.67
N GLU A 107 -17.99 -26.67 -19.79
CA GLU A 107 -17.44 -27.94 -20.27
C GLU A 107 -16.33 -28.43 -19.35
N VAL A 108 -15.44 -27.52 -18.94
CA VAL A 108 -14.31 -27.86 -18.04
C VAL A 108 -14.80 -28.27 -16.65
N LEU A 109 -15.88 -27.66 -16.19
CA LEU A 109 -16.48 -27.99 -14.90
C LEU A 109 -17.48 -29.16 -15.00
N SER A 110 -17.74 -29.71 -16.19
CA SER A 110 -18.81 -30.70 -16.42
C SER A 110 -20.14 -30.24 -15.79
N LEU A 111 -20.52 -28.99 -16.05
CA LEU A 111 -21.78 -28.37 -15.64
C LEU A 111 -22.67 -28.13 -16.86
N SER A 112 -23.99 -28.08 -16.63
CA SER A 112 -24.93 -27.68 -17.67
C SER A 112 -24.81 -26.17 -17.92
N GLU A 113 -24.98 -25.72 -19.17
CA GLU A 113 -25.06 -24.28 -19.48
C GLU A 113 -26.22 -23.58 -18.75
N GLU A 114 -27.25 -24.35 -18.37
CA GLU A 114 -28.42 -23.87 -17.61
C GLU A 114 -28.12 -23.70 -16.10
N ASP A 115 -26.96 -24.17 -15.62
CA ASP A 115 -26.62 -24.08 -14.21
C ASP A 115 -26.36 -22.63 -13.79
N THR A 116 -27.24 -22.15 -12.91
CA THR A 116 -27.20 -20.77 -12.38
C THR A 116 -25.88 -20.40 -11.70
N ILE A 117 -25.04 -21.35 -11.30
CA ILE A 117 -23.70 -21.06 -10.76
C ILE A 117 -22.81 -20.34 -11.77
N LEU A 118 -22.92 -20.68 -13.06
CA LEU A 118 -22.14 -20.06 -14.13
C LEU A 118 -22.44 -18.57 -14.15
N SER A 119 -23.72 -18.20 -14.11
CA SER A 119 -24.19 -16.81 -14.04
C SER A 119 -23.84 -16.13 -12.70
N ALA A 120 -23.97 -16.84 -11.58
CA ALA A 120 -23.66 -16.30 -10.25
C ALA A 120 -22.18 -15.93 -10.07
N MET A 121 -21.29 -16.67 -10.73
CA MET A 121 -19.85 -16.43 -10.78
C MET A 121 -19.42 -15.61 -12.01
N THR A 122 -20.34 -15.35 -12.95
CA THR A 122 -20.05 -14.52 -14.13
C THR A 122 -19.87 -13.08 -13.71
N THR A 123 -18.79 -12.51 -14.20
CA THR A 123 -18.22 -11.32 -13.64
C THR A 123 -18.34 -10.14 -14.60
N LYS A 124 -19.32 -9.24 -14.39
CA LYS A 124 -19.39 -7.93 -15.07
C LYS A 124 -18.66 -6.83 -14.27
N ILE A 125 -17.44 -7.09 -13.81
CA ILE A 125 -16.63 -6.13 -13.01
C ILE A 125 -15.64 -5.34 -13.88
N GLY A 126 -15.98 -5.04 -15.14
CA GLY A 126 -15.06 -4.29 -15.99
C GLY A 126 -14.65 -2.97 -15.33
N VAL A 127 -15.62 -2.24 -14.78
CA VAL A 127 -15.40 -0.89 -14.23
C VAL A 127 -14.58 -0.90 -12.94
N TRP A 128 -14.91 -1.71 -11.95
CA TRP A 128 -14.21 -1.68 -10.66
C TRP A 128 -12.77 -2.18 -10.75
N ARG A 129 -12.50 -3.17 -11.62
CA ARG A 129 -11.13 -3.61 -11.89
C ARG A 129 -10.29 -2.53 -12.54
N ILE A 130 -10.86 -1.76 -13.46
CA ILE A 130 -10.19 -0.59 -14.04
C ILE A 130 -9.84 0.42 -12.95
N THR A 131 -10.76 0.68 -12.00
CA THR A 131 -10.48 1.55 -10.85
C THR A 131 -9.31 1.05 -10.01
N ASN A 132 -9.20 -0.26 -9.78
CA ASN A 132 -8.05 -0.86 -9.08
C ASN A 132 -6.73 -0.63 -9.82
N TYR A 133 -6.69 -0.88 -11.13
CA TYR A 133 -5.48 -0.65 -11.93
C TYR A 133 -5.09 0.84 -11.96
N LEU A 134 -6.08 1.74 -12.07
CA LEU A 134 -5.85 3.18 -11.99
C LEU A 134 -5.32 3.61 -10.63
N ALA A 135 -5.88 3.08 -9.54
CA ALA A 135 -5.40 3.35 -8.18
C ALA A 135 -3.95 2.89 -8.01
N THR A 136 -3.62 1.66 -8.40
CA THR A 136 -2.25 1.12 -8.35
C THR A 136 -1.29 1.96 -9.19
N GLY A 137 -1.70 2.37 -10.40
CA GLY A 137 -0.92 3.23 -11.29
C GLY A 137 -0.64 4.60 -10.70
N LEU A 138 -1.66 5.25 -10.12
CA LEU A 138 -1.53 6.56 -9.46
C LEU A 138 -0.65 6.49 -8.21
N VAL A 139 -0.81 5.44 -7.40
CA VAL A 139 0.07 5.19 -6.24
C VAL A 139 1.51 5.05 -6.74
N GLY A 140 1.75 4.22 -7.76
CA GLY A 140 3.04 4.04 -8.41
C GLY A 140 3.66 5.35 -8.91
N MET A 141 2.88 6.18 -9.62
CA MET A 141 3.30 7.50 -10.09
C MET A 141 3.66 8.44 -8.93
N GLY A 142 2.84 8.45 -7.87
CA GLY A 142 3.12 9.20 -6.64
C GLY A 142 4.47 8.83 -6.02
N LYS A 143 4.90 7.56 -6.12
CA LYS A 143 6.21 7.14 -5.64
C LYS A 143 7.36 7.69 -6.44
N VAL A 144 7.25 7.61 -7.77
CA VAL A 144 8.29 8.10 -8.68
C VAL A 144 8.50 9.58 -8.39
N LEU A 145 7.41 10.33 -8.21
CA LEU A 145 7.45 11.73 -7.81
C LEU A 145 8.04 11.95 -6.42
N PHE A 146 7.73 11.10 -5.43
CA PHE A 146 8.34 11.18 -4.11
C PHE A 146 9.87 11.00 -4.17
N VAL A 147 10.36 10.02 -4.91
CA VAL A 147 11.81 9.80 -5.10
C VAL A 147 12.45 11.01 -5.80
N LEU A 148 11.81 11.51 -6.87
CA LEU A 148 12.28 12.70 -7.59
C LEU A 148 12.26 13.95 -6.70
N SER A 149 11.28 14.08 -5.80
CA SER A 149 11.17 15.22 -4.90
C SER A 149 12.33 15.32 -3.89
N GLY A 150 12.97 14.19 -3.58
CA GLY A 150 14.19 14.15 -2.77
C GLY A 150 15.35 14.91 -3.42
N LYS A 151 15.43 14.89 -4.76
CA LYS A 151 16.40 15.69 -5.54
C LYS A 151 15.86 17.07 -5.90
N TYR A 152 14.59 17.15 -6.29
CA TYR A 152 13.93 18.36 -6.79
C TYR A 152 12.86 18.83 -5.78
N GLY A 153 13.27 19.63 -4.80
CA GLY A 153 12.40 20.05 -3.69
C GLY A 153 11.13 20.84 -4.08
N LYS A 154 10.96 21.24 -5.35
CA LYS A 154 9.72 21.85 -5.89
C LYS A 154 8.61 20.80 -6.17
N LEU A 155 8.96 19.53 -6.39
CA LEU A 155 8.00 18.48 -6.71
C LEU A 155 7.19 17.98 -5.51
N GLY A 156 7.55 18.37 -4.28
CA GLY A 156 6.85 17.90 -3.08
C GLY A 156 5.36 18.28 -3.05
N GLY A 157 5.00 19.48 -3.52
CA GLY A 157 3.59 19.90 -3.61
C GLY A 157 2.78 19.09 -4.62
N ILE A 158 3.39 18.77 -5.77
CA ILE A 158 2.76 17.95 -6.82
C ILE A 158 2.59 16.51 -6.31
N THR A 159 3.59 15.99 -5.60
CA THR A 159 3.56 14.65 -5.01
C THR A 159 2.38 14.51 -4.03
N SER A 160 2.20 15.47 -3.11
CA SER A 160 1.05 15.47 -2.20
C SER A 160 -0.29 15.59 -2.94
N ALA A 161 -0.35 16.43 -3.98
CA ALA A 161 -1.58 16.64 -4.75
C ALA A 161 -2.03 15.39 -5.52
N ILE A 162 -1.12 14.49 -5.89
CA ILE A 162 -1.42 13.22 -6.56
C ILE A 162 -1.77 12.11 -5.56
N LEU A 163 -1.13 12.09 -4.40
CA LEU A 163 -1.37 11.03 -3.40
C LEU A 163 -2.73 11.12 -2.72
N TYR A 164 -3.29 12.32 -2.54
CA TYR A 164 -4.65 12.49 -2.03
C TYR A 164 -5.72 11.81 -2.92
N PRO A 165 -5.84 12.13 -4.22
CA PRO A 165 -6.80 11.46 -5.09
C PRO A 165 -6.46 9.97 -5.27
N ALA A 166 -5.18 9.59 -5.27
CA ALA A 166 -4.80 8.17 -5.29
C ALA A 166 -5.34 7.40 -4.06
N THR A 167 -5.29 8.02 -2.88
CA THR A 167 -5.83 7.43 -1.64
C THR A 167 -7.35 7.29 -1.73
N LEU A 168 -8.05 8.34 -2.17
CA LEU A 168 -9.52 8.29 -2.37
C LEU A 168 -9.93 7.21 -3.37
N LEU A 169 -9.21 7.11 -4.50
CA LEU A 169 -9.46 6.07 -5.51
C LEU A 169 -9.18 4.68 -4.97
N THR A 170 -8.15 4.51 -4.13
CA THR A 170 -7.84 3.22 -3.48
C THR A 170 -8.96 2.80 -2.52
N TRP A 171 -9.55 3.75 -1.77
CA TRP A 171 -10.71 3.48 -0.93
C TRP A 171 -11.96 3.14 -1.75
N ALA A 172 -12.23 3.88 -2.84
CA ALA A 172 -13.35 3.60 -3.73
C ALA A 172 -13.22 2.21 -4.37
N ALA A 173 -12.01 1.84 -4.80
CA ALA A 173 -11.61 0.51 -5.25
C ALA A 173 -11.96 -0.57 -4.21
N LEU A 174 -11.50 -0.40 -2.96
CA LEU A 174 -11.76 -1.35 -1.88
C LEU A 174 -13.27 -1.53 -1.59
N ILE A 175 -14.03 -0.43 -1.56
CA ILE A 175 -15.49 -0.48 -1.37
C ILE A 175 -16.16 -1.23 -2.53
N GLY A 176 -15.70 -0.99 -3.76
CA GLY A 176 -16.15 -1.72 -4.94
C GLY A 176 -15.92 -3.23 -4.82
N ASP A 177 -14.71 -3.64 -4.42
CA ASP A 177 -14.34 -5.05 -4.23
C ASP A 177 -15.15 -5.72 -3.11
N ILE A 178 -15.36 -5.03 -1.97
CA ILE A 178 -16.21 -5.54 -0.87
C ILE A 178 -17.66 -5.70 -1.35
N SER A 179 -18.20 -4.69 -2.01
CA SER A 179 -19.58 -4.72 -2.53
C SER A 179 -19.76 -5.86 -3.52
N TYR A 180 -18.77 -6.06 -4.39
CA TYR A 180 -18.73 -7.18 -5.32
C TYR A 180 -18.74 -8.53 -4.61
N LEU A 181 -17.86 -8.73 -3.62
CA LEU A 181 -17.78 -9.97 -2.85
C LEU A 181 -19.11 -10.32 -2.18
N LEU A 182 -19.79 -9.33 -1.61
CA LEU A 182 -21.11 -9.52 -1.00
C LEU A 182 -22.16 -9.96 -2.02
N ILE A 183 -22.17 -9.36 -3.21
CA ILE A 183 -23.09 -9.72 -4.30
C ILE A 183 -22.83 -11.16 -4.77
N VAL A 184 -21.58 -11.52 -5.03
CA VAL A 184 -21.24 -12.88 -5.49
C VAL A 184 -21.53 -13.91 -4.42
N GLN A 185 -21.14 -13.68 -3.17
CA GLN A 185 -21.47 -14.61 -2.08
C GLN A 185 -22.98 -14.83 -1.97
N ARG A 186 -23.77 -13.76 -2.12
CA ARG A 186 -25.24 -13.87 -2.11
C ARG A 186 -25.75 -14.71 -3.29
N ASN A 187 -25.27 -14.44 -4.50
CA ASN A 187 -25.70 -15.15 -5.70
C ASN A 187 -25.29 -16.63 -5.67
N VAL A 188 -24.07 -16.93 -5.24
CA VAL A 188 -23.56 -18.31 -5.13
C VAL A 188 -24.33 -19.11 -4.10
N ARG A 189 -24.70 -18.52 -2.95
CA ARG A 189 -25.52 -19.20 -1.94
C ARG A 189 -26.89 -19.64 -2.47
N THR A 190 -27.45 -18.90 -3.42
CA THR A 190 -28.73 -19.22 -4.06
C THR A 190 -28.59 -20.05 -5.34
N ALA A 191 -27.38 -20.21 -5.86
CA ALA A 191 -27.11 -20.90 -7.11
C ALA A 191 -27.27 -22.42 -7.01
N ARG A 192 -27.47 -23.02 -8.17
CA ARG A 192 -27.49 -24.46 -8.42
C ARG A 192 -26.44 -24.81 -9.49
N PRO A 193 -25.66 -25.89 -9.29
CA PRO A 193 -25.56 -26.67 -8.05
C PRO A 193 -25.00 -25.84 -6.87
N ARG A 194 -25.14 -26.33 -5.63
CA ARG A 194 -24.82 -25.53 -4.43
C ARG A 194 -23.30 -25.51 -4.18
N PHE A 195 -22.69 -24.37 -4.42
CA PHE A 195 -21.31 -24.09 -4.04
C PHE A 195 -21.23 -23.37 -2.68
N HIS A 196 -20.16 -23.63 -1.93
CA HIS A 196 -19.78 -22.84 -0.76
C HIS A 196 -18.75 -21.81 -1.18
N ALA A 197 -19.06 -20.53 -0.98
CA ALA A 197 -18.17 -19.42 -1.34
C ALA A 197 -17.44 -18.90 -0.11
N GLU A 198 -16.11 -18.91 -0.16
CA GLU A 198 -15.23 -18.42 0.89
C GLU A 198 -14.39 -17.24 0.39
N LEU A 199 -14.09 -16.32 1.30
CA LEU A 199 -13.25 -15.16 1.01
C LEU A 199 -11.79 -15.62 0.94
N GLY A 200 -11.12 -15.26 -0.16
CA GLY A 200 -9.71 -15.57 -0.34
C GLY A 200 -8.78 -14.58 0.36
N LEU A 201 -7.47 -14.79 0.25
CA LEU A 201 -6.46 -13.96 0.91
C LEU A 201 -6.41 -12.52 0.37
N VAL A 202 -6.75 -12.33 -0.91
CA VAL A 202 -6.53 -11.06 -1.63
C VAL A 202 -7.34 -9.91 -1.04
N ILE A 203 -8.54 -10.17 -0.48
CA ILE A 203 -9.33 -9.09 0.16
C ILE A 203 -8.60 -8.52 1.38
N TRP A 204 -7.94 -9.37 2.17
CA TRP A 204 -7.17 -8.93 3.33
C TRP A 204 -5.93 -8.15 2.91
N LEU A 205 -5.26 -8.59 1.84
CA LEU A 205 -4.15 -7.83 1.24
C LEU A 205 -4.61 -6.44 0.77
N TRP A 206 -5.79 -6.34 0.16
CA TRP A 206 -6.39 -5.05 -0.23
C TRP A 206 -6.70 -4.14 0.96
N VAL A 207 -7.27 -4.69 2.04
CA VAL A 207 -7.55 -3.92 3.27
C VAL A 207 -6.25 -3.38 3.87
N VAL A 208 -5.25 -4.24 4.06
CA VAL A 208 -3.94 -3.84 4.62
C VAL A 208 -3.26 -2.83 3.71
N SER A 209 -3.28 -3.07 2.40
CA SER A 209 -2.67 -2.15 1.43
C SER A 209 -3.35 -0.79 1.43
N THR A 210 -4.68 -0.72 1.51
CA THR A 210 -5.43 0.55 1.53
C THR A 210 -5.13 1.34 2.82
N ALA A 211 -5.02 0.65 3.95
CA ALA A 211 -4.60 1.27 5.20
C ALA A 211 -3.17 1.83 5.10
N LEU A 212 -2.25 1.06 4.52
CA LEU A 212 -0.86 1.48 4.33
C LEU A 212 -0.73 2.67 3.36
N VAL A 213 -1.51 2.73 2.27
CA VAL A 213 -1.57 3.91 1.38
C VAL A 213 -1.97 5.15 2.18
N SER A 214 -3.00 5.04 3.02
CA SER A 214 -3.49 6.16 3.83
C SER A 214 -2.43 6.67 4.82
N VAL A 215 -1.79 5.76 5.56
CA VAL A 215 -0.68 6.09 6.47
C VAL A 215 0.47 6.74 5.71
N THR A 216 0.83 6.17 4.56
CA THR A 216 1.91 6.68 3.72
C THR A 216 1.62 8.08 3.20
N ALA A 217 0.40 8.34 2.74
CA ALA A 217 -0.03 9.67 2.30
C ALA A 217 0.10 10.70 3.44
N CYS A 218 -0.38 10.39 4.64
CA CYS A 218 -0.24 11.25 5.81
C CYS A 218 1.24 11.54 6.15
N LEU A 219 2.09 10.50 6.15
CA LEU A 219 3.51 10.65 6.45
C LEU A 219 4.23 11.53 5.41
N ILE A 220 3.85 11.42 4.14
CA ILE A 220 4.44 12.22 3.06
C ILE A 220 4.05 13.70 3.20
N VAL A 221 2.77 13.99 3.49
CA VAL A 221 2.31 15.36 3.75
C VAL A 221 3.06 15.95 4.94
N TRP A 222 3.10 15.22 6.05
CA TRP A 222 3.83 15.62 7.26
C TRP A 222 5.33 15.86 6.98
N TYR A 223 5.97 14.99 6.21
CA TYR A 223 7.39 15.13 5.83
C TYR A 223 7.65 16.42 5.04
N PHE A 224 6.80 16.75 4.08
CA PHE A 224 6.95 17.98 3.30
C PHE A 224 6.64 19.23 4.11
N GLU A 225 5.60 19.23 4.94
CA GLU A 225 5.28 20.35 5.83
C GLU A 225 6.41 20.64 6.81
N SER A 226 6.94 19.61 7.47
CA SER A 226 8.11 19.74 8.37
C SER A 226 9.34 20.32 7.64
N THR A 227 9.49 19.99 6.35
CA THR A 227 10.58 20.52 5.52
C THR A 227 10.35 21.95 5.08
N ARG A 228 9.08 22.37 4.86
CA ARG A 228 8.71 23.76 4.55
C ARG A 228 8.87 24.65 5.78
N ALA A 229 8.35 24.25 6.94
CA ALA A 229 8.43 25.04 8.17
C ALA A 229 9.87 25.43 8.54
N LYS A 230 10.83 24.52 8.33
CA LYS A 230 12.26 24.78 8.57
C LYS A 230 12.93 25.74 7.58
N ARG A 231 12.35 25.96 6.39
CA ARG A 231 12.86 26.94 5.41
C ARG A 231 12.40 28.37 5.72
N PHE A 232 11.30 28.53 6.44
CA PHE A 232 10.71 29.83 6.76
C PHE A 232 11.13 30.38 8.13
N LEU A 233 11.78 29.58 8.99
CA LEU A 233 12.38 30.11 10.21
C LEU A 233 13.58 30.99 9.83
N PRO A 234 13.54 32.30 10.10
CA PRO A 234 14.60 33.22 9.73
C PRO A 234 15.88 32.82 10.45
N ARG A 235 17.00 32.94 9.74
CA ARG A 235 18.37 32.60 10.17
C ARG A 235 18.91 33.57 11.25
N GLU A 236 18.02 34.20 12.00
CA GLU A 236 18.26 35.38 12.83
C GLU A 236 18.78 35.02 14.23
N LYS A 237 18.70 33.75 14.64
CA LYS A 237 19.28 33.26 15.90
C LYS A 237 20.64 32.57 15.78
N GLN A 238 21.27 32.59 14.60
CA GLN A 238 22.56 31.90 14.42
C GLN A 238 23.78 32.84 14.48
N ASN A 239 23.59 34.16 14.45
CA ASN A 239 24.68 35.14 14.56
C ASN A 239 24.71 35.94 15.86
N SER A 240 23.72 35.79 16.74
CA SER A 240 23.63 36.57 18.00
C SER A 240 24.43 35.99 19.17
N GLY A 241 25.32 35.02 18.94
CA GLY A 241 26.17 34.39 19.95
C GLY A 241 27.68 34.66 19.80
N GLU A 242 28.11 35.45 18.80
CA GLU A 242 29.53 35.68 18.49
C GLU A 242 29.95 37.16 18.53
N GLU A 243 29.16 38.03 19.17
CA GLU A 243 29.60 39.39 19.54
C GLU A 243 29.72 39.47 21.07
N GLY A 244 30.93 39.27 21.60
CA GLY A 244 31.12 39.47 23.04
C GLY A 244 32.42 38.99 23.67
N SER A 245 33.56 38.94 22.98
CA SER A 245 34.87 38.92 23.68
C SER A 245 36.05 39.27 22.77
N GLN A 246 36.16 40.54 22.38
CA GLN A 246 37.48 41.15 22.18
C GLN A 246 37.67 42.22 23.24
N GLY A 247 37.99 41.74 24.45
CA GLY A 247 38.56 42.57 25.50
C GLY A 247 39.90 43.13 25.03
N GLY A 248 39.98 44.46 25.04
CA GLY A 248 41.15 45.20 24.61
C GLY A 248 42.41 44.81 25.37
N ARG A 249 43.52 44.70 24.65
CA ARG A 249 44.86 44.71 25.23
C ARG A 249 45.50 46.05 24.90
N GLY A 250 45.58 46.87 25.94
CA GLY A 250 46.15 48.22 25.90
C GLY A 250 47.59 48.23 25.41
N GLY A 251 47.93 49.33 24.75
CA GLY A 251 49.29 49.64 24.34
C GLY A 251 50.22 49.78 25.53
N HIS A 252 51.47 49.39 25.32
CA HIS A 252 52.58 49.85 26.14
C HIS A 252 53.58 50.57 25.23
N VAL A 253 53.70 51.86 25.49
CA VAL A 253 54.78 52.74 25.05
C VAL A 253 56.05 52.32 25.80
N VAL A 254 57.13 52.04 25.07
CA VAL A 254 58.50 52.53 25.27
C VAL A 254 59.19 52.55 23.91
#